data_AF-A0A536SYB4-F1
#
_entry.id   AF-A0A536SYB4-F1
#
_cell.length_a   1.000
_cell.length_b   1.000
_cell.length_c   1.000
_cell.angle_alpha   90.00
_cell.angle_beta   90.00
_cell.angle_gamma   90.00
#
_symmetry.space_group_name_H-M   'P 1'
#
loop_
_entity.id
_entity.type
_entity.pdbx_description
1 polymer ?
#
loop_
_entity_poly.entity_id
_entity_poly.type
_entity_poly.pdbx_seq_one_letter_code
_entity_poly.pdbx_strand_id
1 'polypeptide(L)'
;MLCAISVAAPAADEVLRLAGRHDLPGYTGDVDHFEYDLKRNRLWLAAEDHGTLDVFDLKTGKMQKSIKGVVDTPHGILYLPEKNRL
;
A
#
# COMPACT_ATOMS: atom_id res chain seq x y z
N MET A 1 50.52 -21.20 17.30
CA MET A 1 50.08 -19.88 16.79
C MET A 1 48.80 -20.13 15.98
N LEU A 2 47.63 -19.89 16.58
CA LEU A 2 46.33 -20.19 15.98
C LEU A 2 45.81 -18.92 15.32
N CYS A 3 45.67 -18.93 14.00
CA CYS A 3 45.16 -17.79 13.23
C CYS A 3 43.62 -17.87 13.23
N ALA A 4 42.94 -16.95 13.90
CA ALA A 4 41.49 -16.86 13.86
C ALA A 4 41.06 -16.17 12.56
N ILE A 5 40.35 -16.90 11.70
CA ILE A 5 39.68 -16.32 10.54
C ILE A 5 38.38 -15.69 11.05
N SER A 6 38.33 -14.35 11.08
CA SER A 6 37.09 -13.63 11.31
C SER A 6 36.29 -13.64 10.02
N VAL A 7 35.13 -14.29 10.03
CA VAL A 7 34.13 -14.17 8.96
C VAL A 7 33.35 -12.89 9.24
N ALA A 8 33.48 -11.89 8.36
CA ALA A 8 32.63 -10.71 8.41
C ALA A 8 31.19 -11.12 8.10
N ALA A 9 30.25 -10.74 8.97
CA ALA A 9 28.82 -10.90 8.70
C ALA A 9 28.43 -10.05 7.48
N PRO A 10 27.56 -10.55 6.58
CA PRO A 10 27.07 -9.75 5.46
C PRO A 10 26.40 -8.48 6.00
N ALA A 11 26.69 -7.34 5.35
CA ALA A 11 26.08 -6.07 5.68
C ALA A 11 24.54 -6.17 5.59
N ALA A 12 23.85 -5.71 6.62
CA ALA A 12 22.39 -5.61 6.67
C ALA A 12 21.91 -4.47 5.76
N ASP A 13 21.98 -4.66 4.44
CA ASP A 13 21.78 -3.55 3.49
C ASP A 13 20.36 -3.43 2.92
N GLU A 14 19.37 -4.16 3.42
CA GLU A 14 17.97 -3.93 3.04
C GLU A 14 17.02 -3.99 4.23
N VAL A 15 17.23 -3.07 5.18
CA VAL A 15 16.18 -2.75 6.15
C VAL A 15 15.16 -1.81 5.50
N LEU A 16 13.87 -2.11 5.67
CA LEU A 16 12.80 -1.22 5.22
C LEU A 16 12.97 0.14 5.89
N ARG A 17 12.96 1.20 5.07
CA ARG A 17 12.91 2.58 5.53
C ARG A 17 11.54 3.14 5.21
N LEU A 18 11.05 4.04 6.06
CA LEU A 18 9.82 4.77 5.80
C LEU A 18 9.99 5.56 4.48
N ALA A 19 9.30 5.12 3.44
CA ALA A 19 9.37 5.76 2.12
C ALA A 19 8.54 7.05 2.05
N GLY A 20 7.52 7.16 2.89
CA GLY A 20 6.65 8.31 2.97
C GLY A 20 5.53 8.11 3.97
N ARG A 21 4.80 9.19 4.24
CA ARG A 21 3.59 9.21 5.06
C ARG A 21 2.59 10.15 4.40
N HIS A 22 1.33 9.73 4.39
CA HIS A 22 0.21 10.58 4.00
C HIS A 22 -0.80 10.54 5.14
N ASP A 23 -1.13 11.71 5.69
CA ASP A 23 -2.22 11.82 6.65
C ASP A 23 -3.54 11.88 5.88
N LEU A 24 -4.59 11.28 6.44
CA LEU A 24 -5.94 11.24 5.85
C LEU A 24 -6.87 12.17 6.66
N PRO A 25 -6.86 13.49 6.41
CA PRO A 25 -7.70 14.41 7.16
C PRO A 25 -9.18 14.13 6.88
N GLY A 26 -9.98 14.05 7.95
CA GLY A 26 -11.41 13.76 7.86
C GLY A 26 -11.75 12.28 7.66
N TYR A 27 -10.75 11.39 7.66
CA TYR A 27 -11.00 9.96 7.75
C TYR A 27 -11.49 9.59 9.15
N THR A 28 -12.39 8.62 9.21
CA THR A 28 -13.04 8.16 10.44
C THR A 28 -13.34 6.68 10.31
N GLY A 29 -13.29 5.95 11.42
CA GLY A 29 -13.62 4.53 11.41
C GLY A 29 -12.54 3.67 10.77
N ASP A 30 -12.93 2.46 10.36
CA ASP A 30 -12.04 1.41 9.93
C ASP A 30 -11.72 1.45 8.42
N VAL A 31 -10.53 0.93 8.13
CA VAL A 31 -10.08 0.57 6.78
C VAL A 31 -9.62 -0.87 6.83
N ASP A 32 -9.72 -1.57 5.70
CA ASP A 32 -9.36 -2.97 5.65
C ASP A 32 -8.18 -3.20 4.70
N HIS A 33 -8.42 -3.70 3.48
CA HIS A 33 -7.33 -4.11 2.58
C HIS A 33 -6.81 -3.00 1.66
N PHE A 34 -5.53 -3.12 1.30
CA PHE A 34 -4.89 -2.38 0.21
C PHE A 34 -4.54 -3.31 -0.94
N GLU A 35 -4.56 -2.76 -2.16
CA GLU A 35 -4.16 -3.48 -3.37
C GLU A 35 -3.44 -2.55 -4.34
N TYR A 36 -2.45 -3.04 -5.09
CA TYR A 36 -1.58 -2.18 -5.90
C TYR A 36 -1.69 -2.45 -7.40
N ASP A 37 -1.63 -1.38 -8.19
CA ASP A 37 -1.50 -1.42 -9.65
C ASP A 37 -0.21 -0.69 -10.06
N LEU A 38 0.90 -1.44 -10.14
CA LEU A 38 2.21 -0.89 -10.48
C LEU A 38 2.21 -0.22 -11.85
N LYS A 39 1.50 -0.80 -12.83
CA LYS A 39 1.51 -0.32 -14.22
C LYS A 39 0.94 1.09 -14.33
N ARG A 40 0.00 1.46 -13.46
CA ARG A 40 -0.63 2.79 -13.46
C ARG A 40 -0.30 3.64 -12.24
N ASN A 41 0.65 3.20 -11.41
CA ASN A 41 1.06 3.90 -10.20
C ASN A 41 -0.10 4.18 -9.22
N ARG A 42 -0.97 3.17 -8.99
CA ARG A 42 -2.11 3.30 -8.08
C ARG A 42 -1.98 2.37 -6.88
N LEU A 43 -2.37 2.87 -5.72
CA LEU A 43 -2.67 2.09 -4.52
C LEU A 43 -4.16 2.25 -4.22
N TRP A 44 -4.86 1.14 -4.13
CA TRP A 44 -6.29 1.08 -3.80
C TRP A 44 -6.45 0.78 -2.32
N LEU A 45 -7.47 1.37 -1.70
CA LEU A 45 -7.86 1.12 -0.32
C LEU A 45 -9.34 0.76 -0.26
N ALA A 46 -9.65 -0.33 0.43
CA ALA A 46 -10.98 -0.68 0.89
C ALA A 46 -11.32 0.19 2.12
N ALA A 47 -12.00 1.31 1.87
CA ALA A 47 -12.41 2.26 2.89
C ALA A 47 -13.72 1.81 3.54
N GLU A 48 -13.63 0.84 4.45
CA GLU A 48 -14.76 0.08 5.02
C GLU A 48 -15.89 1.00 5.50
N ASP A 49 -15.62 1.82 6.52
CA ASP A 49 -16.63 2.68 7.14
C ASP A 49 -17.05 3.87 6.27
N HIS A 50 -16.25 4.20 5.26
CA HIS A 50 -16.58 5.27 4.32
C HIS A 50 -17.45 4.76 3.16
N GLY A 51 -17.52 3.44 2.96
CA GLY A 51 -18.21 2.80 1.83
C GLY A 51 -17.62 3.25 0.49
N THR A 52 -16.30 3.33 0.41
CA THR A 52 -15.61 3.82 -0.80
C THR A 52 -14.39 2.97 -1.18
N LEU A 53 -14.01 3.08 -2.45
CA LEU A 53 -12.71 2.62 -2.92
C LEU A 53 -11.85 3.85 -3.16
N ASP A 54 -10.88 4.05 -2.29
CA ASP A 54 -9.96 5.19 -2.39
C ASP A 54 -8.74 4.82 -3.22
N VAL A 55 -8.30 5.77 -4.03
CA VAL A 55 -7.20 5.60 -4.98
C VAL A 55 -6.13 6.62 -4.66
N PHE A 56 -4.93 6.13 -4.41
CA PHE A 56 -3.75 6.93 -4.11
C PHE A 56 -2.73 6.77 -5.23
N ASP A 57 -1.94 7.81 -5.44
CA ASP A 57 -0.71 7.72 -6.22
C ASP A 57 0.31 6.91 -5.42
N LEU A 58 0.71 5.74 -5.93
CA LEU A 58 1.56 4.80 -5.19
C LEU A 58 2.93 5.39 -4.82
N LYS A 59 3.47 6.27 -5.68
CA LYS A 59 4.80 6.88 -5.48
C LYS A 59 4.77 8.01 -4.44
N THR A 60 3.74 8.83 -4.46
CA THR A 60 3.66 10.03 -3.60
C THR A 60 2.78 9.85 -2.37
N GLY A 61 1.98 8.79 -2.33
CA GLY A 61 0.98 8.54 -1.29
C GLY A 61 -0.23 9.48 -1.33
N LYS A 62 -0.32 10.39 -2.29
CA LYS A 62 -1.41 11.38 -2.37
C LYS A 62 -2.70 10.73 -2.85
N MET A 63 -3.81 11.02 -2.17
CA MET A 63 -5.13 10.60 -2.64
C MET A 63 -5.45 11.28 -3.99
N GLN A 64 -5.75 10.47 -5.00
CA GLN A 64 -6.15 10.91 -6.34
C GLN A 64 -7.68 10.95 -6.46
N LYS A 65 -8.38 9.97 -5.88
CA LYS A 65 -9.83 9.82 -6.02
C LYS A 65 -10.42 9.00 -4.87
N SER A 66 -11.66 9.30 -4.50
CA SER A 66 -12.52 8.41 -3.71
C SER A 66 -13.73 8.01 -4.55
N ILE A 67 -14.04 6.71 -4.62
CA ILE A 67 -15.12 6.16 -5.45
C ILE A 67 -16.22 5.61 -4.56
N LYS A 68 -17.40 6.22 -4.62
CA LYS A 68 -18.59 5.81 -3.86
C LYS A 68 -19.62 5.10 -4.76
N GLY A 69 -20.47 4.28 -4.15
CA GLY A 69 -21.64 3.67 -4.82
C GLY A 69 -21.33 2.42 -5.64
N VAL A 70 -20.13 1.85 -5.49
CA VAL A 70 -19.75 0.56 -6.09
C VAL A 70 -19.90 -0.58 -5.08
N VAL A 71 -19.66 -0.28 -3.80
CA VAL A 71 -19.71 -1.19 -2.66
C VAL A 71 -19.99 -0.35 -1.42
N ASP A 72 -20.84 -0.85 -0.52
CA ASP A 72 -21.26 -0.09 0.67
C ASP A 72 -20.31 -0.28 1.86
N THR A 73 -19.63 -1.44 1.96
CA THR A 73 -18.73 -1.78 3.08
C THR A 73 -17.58 -2.67 2.56
N PRO A 74 -16.59 -2.09 1.87
CA PRO A 74 -15.50 -2.87 1.28
C PRO A 74 -14.55 -3.41 2.34
N HIS A 75 -14.20 -4.69 2.21
CA HIS A 75 -13.27 -5.38 3.10
C HIS A 75 -12.04 -5.84 2.30
N GLY A 76 -12.25 -6.84 1.42
CA GLY A 76 -11.23 -7.35 0.50
C GLY A 76 -11.39 -6.83 -0.92
N ILE A 77 -10.28 -6.47 -1.56
CA ILE A 77 -10.19 -6.05 -2.97
C ILE A 77 -9.04 -6.79 -3.66
N LEU A 78 -9.16 -7.03 -4.97
CA LEU A 78 -8.12 -7.69 -5.77
C LEU A 78 -8.03 -7.02 -7.14
N TYR A 79 -6.85 -6.52 -7.49
CA TYR A 79 -6.57 -5.99 -8.82
C TYR A 79 -6.02 -7.10 -9.69
N LEU A 80 -6.58 -7.25 -10.88
CA LEU A 80 -6.17 -8.20 -11.91
C LEU A 80 -5.46 -7.43 -13.05
N PRO A 81 -4.11 -7.38 -13.06
CA PRO A 81 -3.36 -6.57 -14.02
C PRO A 81 -3.66 -6.94 -15.48
N GLU A 82 -3.82 -8.23 -15.77
CA GLU A 82 -4.09 -8.75 -17.12
C GLU A 82 -5.43 -8.28 -17.69
N LYS A 83 -6.38 -7.97 -16.81
CA LYS A 83 -7.70 -7.49 -17.20
C LYS A 83 -7.85 -5.98 -17.02
N ASN A 84 -6.84 -5.32 -16.44
CA ASN A 84 -6.93 -3.94 -15.97
C ASN A 84 -8.22 -3.71 -15.17
N ARG A 85 -8.46 -4.56 -14.19
CA ARG A 85 -9.73 -4.60 -13.46
C ARG A 85 -9.48 -4.78 -11.98
N LEU A 86 -10.11 -3.93 -11.19
CA LEU A 86 -10.36 -4.16 -9.78
C LEU A 86 -11.65 -4.97 -9.63
#